data_AF-A0A1X2G387-F1
#
_entry.id   AF-A0A1X2G387-F1
#
_cell.length_a   1.000
_cell.length_b   1.000
_cell.length_c   1.000
_cell.angle_alpha   90.00
_cell.angle_beta   90.00
_cell.angle_gamma   90.00
#
_symmetry.space_group_name_H-M   'P 1'
#
loop_
_entity.id
_entity.type
_entity.pdbx_description
1 polymer ?
#
loop_
_entity_poly.entity_id
_entity_poly.type
_entity_poly.pdbx_seq_one_letter_code
_entity_poly.pdbx_strand_id
1 'polypeptide(L)'
;MIDHKLTYGQACCLTLGLPPTDENRKKAKDYFEASLLVVCYLDSLGPRRPISIGKDVMARDPFTFQSYSTTRPSSPIQTAECSTESSPAVEHTVAKQNERETCLGVKLLHKVDVSLHKVRVSLHKVDVSLHKVHVSLHKVDVE
;
A
#
# COMPACT_ATOMS: atom_id res chain seq x y z
N MET A 1 -26.38 -8.97 6.42
CA MET A 1 -24.98 -9.43 6.24
C MET A 1 -24.09 -8.31 6.72
N ILE A 2 -23.28 -8.53 7.76
CA ILE A 2 -22.36 -7.50 8.25
C ILE A 2 -21.18 -7.50 7.27
N ASP A 3 -21.11 -6.46 6.44
CA ASP A 3 -19.99 -6.29 5.52
C ASP A 3 -18.75 -6.01 6.36
N HIS A 4 -17.84 -6.99 6.43
CA HIS A 4 -16.62 -6.90 7.22
C HIS A 4 -15.57 -6.05 6.48
N LYS A 5 -15.89 -4.76 6.31
CA LYS A 5 -15.00 -3.72 5.79
C LYS A 5 -13.95 -3.38 6.83
N LEU A 6 -12.70 -3.26 6.40
CA LEU A 6 -11.62 -2.79 7.26
C LEU A 6 -11.85 -1.33 7.67
N THR A 7 -11.43 -0.99 8.88
CA THR A 7 -11.28 0.41 9.28
C THR A 7 -10.06 1.04 8.61
N TYR A 8 -10.04 2.36 8.47
CA TYR A 8 -8.90 3.08 7.87
C TYR A 8 -7.57 2.76 8.59
N GLY A 9 -7.57 2.70 9.93
CA GLY A 9 -6.38 2.33 10.69
C GLY A 9 -5.88 0.91 10.40
N GLN A 10 -6.78 -0.06 10.28
CA GLN A 10 -6.42 -1.44 9.91
C GLN A 10 -5.85 -1.49 8.49
N ALA A 11 -6.48 -0.77 7.55
CA ALA A 11 -6.01 -0.67 6.19
C ALA A 11 -4.59 -0.07 6.12
N CYS A 12 -4.33 1.03 6.84
CA CYS A 12 -3.01 1.64 6.92
C CYS A 12 -1.93 0.67 7.41
N CYS A 13 -2.23 -0.13 8.44
CA CYS A 13 -1.28 -1.14 8.93
C CYS A 13 -0.96 -2.18 7.86
N LEU A 14 -1.99 -2.73 7.20
CA LEU A 14 -1.80 -3.76 6.18
C LEU A 14 -1.03 -3.23 4.97
N THR A 15 -1.27 -1.99 4.55
CA THR A 15 -0.51 -1.33 3.47
C THR A 15 0.99 -1.22 3.80
N LEU A 16 1.34 -1.01 5.09
CA LEU A 16 2.72 -0.97 5.56
C LEU A 16 3.28 -2.34 5.98
N GLY A 17 2.52 -3.42 5.84
CA GLY A 17 2.92 -4.76 6.29
C GLY A 17 2.99 -4.92 7.82
N LEU A 18 2.31 -4.06 8.58
CA LEU A 18 2.27 -4.08 10.04
C LEU A 18 1.05 -4.85 10.56
N PRO A 19 1.16 -5.58 11.68
CA PRO A 19 0.00 -6.17 12.32
C PRO A 19 -0.94 -5.07 12.86
N PRO A 20 -2.28 -5.20 12.75
CA PRO A 20 -3.25 -4.14 13.11
C PRO A 20 -3.45 -3.87 14.62
N THR A 21 -2.37 -3.76 15.40
CA THR A 21 -2.40 -3.37 16.82
C THR A 21 -2.72 -1.89 16.98
N ASP A 22 -3.22 -1.48 18.15
CA ASP A 22 -3.62 -0.09 18.41
C ASP A 22 -2.48 0.92 18.19
N GLU A 23 -1.27 0.56 18.63
CA GLU A 23 -0.06 1.36 18.45
C GLU A 23 0.34 1.47 16.97
N ASN A 24 0.27 0.35 16.23
CA ASN A 24 0.60 0.35 14.81
C ASN A 24 -0.44 1.11 14.00
N ARG A 25 -1.72 1.07 14.37
CA ARG A 25 -2.77 1.86 13.71
C ARG A 25 -2.50 3.36 13.87
N LYS A 26 -2.03 3.79 15.05
CA LYS A 26 -1.63 5.18 15.28
C LYS A 26 -0.41 5.55 14.43
N LYS A 27 0.69 4.79 14.53
CA LYS A 27 1.93 5.05 13.75
C LYS A 27 1.69 5.05 12.25
N ALA A 28 0.93 4.08 11.74
CA ALA A 28 0.62 3.98 10.32
C ALA A 28 -0.26 5.15 9.85
N LYS A 29 -1.22 5.57 10.67
CA LYS A 29 -2.04 6.75 10.38
C LYS A 29 -1.19 8.02 10.30
N ASP A 30 -0.33 8.25 11.30
CA ASP A 30 0.57 9.40 11.33
C ASP A 30 1.49 9.44 10.09
N TYR A 31 1.99 8.28 9.65
CA TYR A 31 2.76 8.14 8.41
C TYR A 31 1.98 8.61 7.17
N PHE A 32 0.75 8.12 6.98
CA PHE A 32 -0.04 8.49 5.82
C PHE A 32 -0.53 9.94 5.87
N GLU A 33 -0.81 10.49 7.05
CA GLU A 33 -1.14 11.90 7.22
C GLU A 33 0.02 12.81 6.83
N ALA A 34 1.25 12.47 7.22
CA ALA A 34 2.47 13.19 6.85
C ALA A 34 2.89 12.97 5.38
N SER A 35 2.39 11.94 4.72
CA SER A 35 2.72 11.60 3.34
C SER A 35 1.80 12.28 2.30
N LEU A 36 2.20 12.24 1.03
CA LEU A 36 1.32 12.56 -0.10
C LEU A 36 0.46 11.38 -0.55
N LEU A 37 0.52 10.26 0.17
CA LEU A 37 -0.22 9.04 -0.14
C LEU A 37 -1.54 9.00 0.65
N VAL A 38 -2.49 8.23 0.13
CA VAL A 38 -3.77 7.93 0.76
C VAL A 38 -4.07 6.44 0.59
N VAL A 39 -4.68 5.85 1.61
CA VAL A 39 -5.05 4.43 1.62
C VAL A 39 -6.50 4.27 1.17
N CYS A 40 -6.70 3.46 0.14
CA CYS A 40 -8.00 3.21 -0.49
C CYS A 40 -8.11 1.74 -0.94
N TYR A 41 -9.24 1.36 -1.52
CA TYR A 41 -9.45 0.08 -2.19
C TYR A 41 -10.23 0.24 -3.50
N LEU A 42 -10.13 -0.75 -4.38
CA LEU A 42 -10.99 -0.89 -5.56
C LEU A 42 -12.13 -1.84 -5.23
N ASP A 43 -13.33 -1.56 -5.73
CA ASP A 43 -14.48 -2.45 -5.57
C ASP A 43 -14.24 -3.84 -6.15
N SER A 44 -13.50 -3.90 -7.26
CA SER A 44 -13.13 -5.15 -7.92
C SER A 44 -12.20 -6.04 -7.08
N LEU A 45 -11.39 -5.45 -6.20
CA LEU A 45 -10.49 -6.18 -5.29
C LEU A 45 -11.09 -6.39 -3.89
N GLY A 46 -12.10 -5.60 -3.56
CA GLY A 46 -12.82 -5.63 -2.29
C GLY A 46 -12.11 -4.91 -1.14
N PRO A 47 -12.84 -4.59 -0.06
CA PRO A 47 -12.36 -3.75 1.04
C PRO A 47 -11.27 -4.40 1.90
N ARG A 48 -10.91 -5.66 1.66
CA ARG A 48 -9.86 -6.36 2.42
C ARG A 48 -8.48 -6.28 1.79
N ARG A 49 -8.36 -5.65 0.62
CA ARG A 49 -7.11 -5.48 -0.12
C ARG A 49 -6.77 -3.99 -0.25
N PRO A 50 -6.25 -3.37 0.83
CA PRO A 50 -5.91 -1.96 0.80
C PRO A 50 -4.71 -1.70 -0.11
N ILE A 51 -4.72 -0.55 -0.78
CA ILE A 51 -3.62 -0.03 -1.58
C ILE A 51 -3.34 1.43 -1.19
N SER A 52 -2.12 1.90 -1.43
CA SER A 52 -1.76 3.33 -1.31
C SER A 52 -1.55 3.95 -2.69
N ILE A 53 -2.19 5.10 -2.91
CA ILE A 53 -2.01 5.93 -4.11
C ILE A 53 -1.73 7.37 -3.71
N GLY A 54 -1.31 8.23 -4.64
CA GLY A 54 -1.16 9.66 -4.38
C GLY A 54 -2.51 10.32 -4.11
N LYS A 55 -2.56 11.28 -3.17
CA LYS A 55 -3.76 12.09 -2.87
C LYS A 55 -4.33 12.75 -4.14
N ASP A 56 -3.46 13.29 -4.99
CA ASP A 56 -3.87 13.90 -6.27
C ASP A 56 -4.40 12.88 -7.28
N VAL A 57 -3.93 11.63 -7.24
CA VAL A 57 -4.45 10.57 -8.09
C VAL A 57 -5.88 10.23 -7.68
N MET A 58 -6.13 10.10 -6.38
CA MET A 58 -7.47 9.85 -5.86
C MET A 58 -8.43 11.02 -6.15
N ALA A 59 -7.95 12.26 -6.08
CA ALA A 59 -8.76 13.44 -6.38
C ALA A 59 -9.16 13.54 -7.86
N ARG A 60 -8.30 13.06 -8.77
CA ARG A 60 -8.59 13.04 -10.22
C ARG A 60 -9.58 11.96 -10.64
N ASP A 61 -9.61 10.85 -9.92
CA ASP A 61 -10.49 9.71 -10.21
C ASP A 61 -11.15 9.18 -8.92
N PRO A 62 -12.14 9.90 -8.37
CA PRO A 62 -12.78 9.51 -7.12
C PRO A 62 -13.74 8.31 -7.27
N PHE A 63 -14.05 7.88 -8.49
CA PHE A 63 -15.01 6.81 -8.74
C PHE A 63 -14.34 5.42 -8.73
N THR A 64 -13.07 5.34 -9.12
CA THR A 64 -12.32 4.08 -9.11
C THR A 64 -11.85 3.68 -7.71
N PHE A 65 -11.59 4.66 -6.84
CA PHE A 65 -10.98 4.45 -5.52
C PHE A 65 -11.95 4.77 -4.39
N GLN A 66 -12.24 3.77 -3.55
CA GLN A 66 -13.07 3.93 -2.38
C GLN A 66 -12.24 4.12 -1.10
N SER A 67 -12.69 5.03 -0.24
CA SER A 67 -12.06 5.29 1.05
C SER A 67 -12.58 4.37 2.16
N TYR A 68 -11.72 4.12 3.13
CA TYR A 68 -12.09 3.41 4.35
C TYR A 68 -12.73 4.33 5.37
N SER A 69 -13.65 3.80 6.18
CA SER A 69 -14.22 4.54 7.29
C SER A 69 -13.24 4.60 8.46
N THR A 70 -13.17 5.76 9.10
CA THR A 70 -12.37 5.98 10.32
C THR A 70 -13.10 5.48 11.58
N THR A 71 -14.42 5.31 11.50
CA THR A 71 -15.26 4.87 12.63
C THR A 71 -15.04 3.39 12.92
N ARG A 72 -14.65 3.09 14.16
CA ARG A 72 -14.79 1.75 14.74
C ARG A 72 -16.26 1.35 14.56
N PRO A 73 -16.61 0.18 14.01
CA PRO A 73 -18.01 -0.22 13.93
C PRO A 73 -18.57 -0.18 15.36
N SER A 74 -19.53 0.71 15.62
CA SER A 74 -20.20 0.81 16.92
C SER A 74 -20.74 -0.57 17.25
N SER A 75 -20.14 -1.20 18.26
CA SER A 75 -20.83 -2.29 18.94
C SER A 75 -22.09 -1.69 19.60
N PRO A 76 -23.20 -2.44 19.68
CA PRO A 76 -24.44 -1.90 20.21
C PRO A 76 -24.21 -1.41 21.64
N ILE A 77 -24.70 -0.21 21.94
CA ILE A 77 -24.83 0.26 23.31
C ILE A 77 -25.76 -0.72 24.03
N GLN A 78 -25.24 -1.50 24.96
CA GLN A 78 -26.04 -2.09 26.03
C GLN A 78 -25.48 -1.57 27.36
N THR A 79 -26.29 -0.71 27.97
CA THR A 79 -26.29 -0.45 29.40
C THR A 79 -26.53 -1.75 30.15
N ALA A 80 -25.62 -2.14 31.04
CA ALA A 80 -25.86 -2.74 32.36
C ALA A 80 -24.70 -3.66 32.81
N GLU A 81 -24.12 -3.26 33.95
CA GLU A 81 -23.74 -4.10 35.09
C GLU A 81 -22.47 -4.98 35.07
N CYS A 82 -21.74 -4.81 36.17
CA CYS A 82 -20.55 -5.50 36.63
C CYS A 82 -20.83 -6.99 36.92
N SER A 83 -19.93 -7.90 36.54
CA SER A 83 -19.44 -9.01 37.39
C SER A 83 -18.43 -9.92 36.64
N THR A 84 -17.63 -10.57 37.47
CA THR A 84 -16.35 -11.27 37.30
C THR A 84 -16.41 -12.66 36.63
N GLU A 85 -15.21 -13.15 36.26
CA GLU A 85 -14.71 -14.55 36.28
C GLU A 85 -14.58 -15.42 34.99
N SER A 86 -13.30 -15.80 34.77
CA SER A 86 -12.77 -17.13 34.42
C SER A 86 -12.61 -17.58 32.94
N SER A 87 -11.37 -17.97 32.63
CA SER A 87 -10.82 -18.70 31.45
C SER A 87 -11.38 -20.16 31.34
N PRO A 88 -10.94 -21.09 30.42
CA PRO A 88 -9.84 -21.05 29.43
C PRO A 88 -10.07 -21.75 28.04
N ALA A 89 -9.07 -21.57 27.15
CA ALA A 89 -8.50 -22.46 26.11
C ALA A 89 -9.39 -23.30 25.15
N VAL A 90 -9.21 -23.13 23.82
CA VAL A 90 -8.95 -24.24 22.87
C VAL A 90 -8.14 -23.74 21.65
N GLU A 91 -7.19 -24.58 21.25
CA GLU A 91 -6.13 -24.41 20.28
C GLU A 91 -6.51 -24.98 18.89
N HIS A 92 -5.65 -24.72 17.90
CA HIS A 92 -5.43 -25.45 16.63
C HIS A 92 -6.06 -25.01 15.29
N THR A 93 -5.11 -24.77 14.36
CA THR A 93 -5.06 -25.18 12.93
C THR A 93 -5.68 -24.29 11.85
N VAL A 94 -4.95 -23.26 11.38
CA VAL A 94 -4.78 -22.99 9.92
C VAL A 94 -3.46 -22.25 9.67
N ALA A 95 -2.33 -22.97 9.69
CA ALA A 95 -1.04 -22.46 9.22
C ALA A 95 -0.57 -23.36 8.07
N LYS A 96 -0.99 -23.09 6.82
CA LYS A 96 -0.39 -23.71 5.62
C LYS A 96 -0.72 -23.08 4.26
N GLN A 97 -1.38 -21.91 4.19
CA GLN A 97 -1.66 -21.24 2.90
C GLN A 97 -0.84 -19.96 2.64
N ASN A 98 -0.07 -19.45 3.61
CA ASN A 98 0.59 -18.14 3.50
C ASN A 98 1.97 -18.14 2.80
N GLU A 99 2.51 -19.30 2.40
CA GLU A 99 3.88 -19.38 1.83
C GLU A 99 3.93 -19.36 0.30
N ARG A 100 2.80 -19.56 -0.40
CA ARG A 100 2.78 -19.60 -1.87
C ARG A 100 2.54 -18.23 -2.52
N GLU A 101 1.79 -17.34 -1.86
CA GLU A 101 1.50 -16.00 -2.38
C GLU A 101 2.69 -15.04 -2.23
N THR A 102 3.50 -15.20 -1.18
CA THR A 102 4.75 -14.43 -1.01
C THR A 102 5.75 -14.72 -2.13
N CYS A 103 5.93 -15.99 -2.52
CA CYS A 103 6.86 -16.37 -3.59
C CYS A 103 6.48 -15.80 -4.98
N LEU A 104 5.20 -15.65 -5.29
CA LEU A 104 4.74 -15.05 -6.55
C LEU A 104 4.94 -13.53 -6.56
N GLY A 105 4.70 -12.87 -5.42
CA GLY A 105 4.93 -11.44 -5.25
C GLY A 105 6.38 -11.02 -5.47
N VAL A 106 7.35 -11.75 -4.89
CA VAL A 106 8.79 -11.42 -5.07
C VAL A 106 9.25 -11.61 -6.52
N LYS A 107 8.71 -12.62 -7.23
CA LYS A 107 9.04 -12.88 -8.64
C LYS A 107 8.55 -11.78 -9.57
N LEU A 108 7.38 -11.21 -9.32
CA LEU A 108 6.84 -10.09 -10.09
C LEU A 108 7.64 -8.81 -9.82
N LEU A 109 8.02 -8.54 -8.57
CA LEU A 109 8.85 -7.39 -8.21
C LEU A 109 10.22 -7.44 -8.89
N HIS A 110 10.88 -8.60 -8.91
CA HIS A 110 12.16 -8.78 -9.60
C HIS A 110 12.05 -8.49 -11.11
N LYS A 111 10.94 -8.90 -11.74
CA LYS A 111 10.71 -8.67 -13.18
C LYS A 111 10.53 -7.18 -13.50
N VAL A 112 9.83 -6.45 -12.63
CA VAL A 112 9.66 -5.00 -12.77
C VAL A 112 10.98 -4.27 -12.57
N ASP A 113 11.77 -4.67 -11.57
CA ASP A 113 13.07 -4.07 -11.28
C ASP A 113 14.06 -4.20 -12.45
N VAL A 114 14.18 -5.41 -13.02
CA VAL A 114 15.01 -5.66 -14.22
C VAL A 114 14.54 -4.83 -15.42
N SER A 115 13.23 -4.66 -15.59
CA SER A 115 12.68 -3.86 -16.68
C SER A 115 13.01 -2.37 -16.51
N LEU A 116 12.93 -1.86 -15.29
CA LEU A 116 13.29 -0.47 -14.96
C LEU A 116 14.79 -0.21 -15.13
N HIS A 117 15.64 -1.18 -14.74
CA HIS A 117 17.07 -1.12 -14.98
C HIS A 117 17.40 -1.01 -16.47
N LYS A 118 16.72 -1.79 -17.32
CA LYS A 118 16.89 -1.75 -18.79
C LYS A 118 16.51 -0.38 -19.38
N VAL A 119 15.41 0.22 -18.91
CA VAL A 119 14.98 1.56 -19.31
C VAL A 119 16.03 2.61 -18.92
N ARG A 120 16.55 2.53 -17.68
CA ARG A 120 17.58 3.44 -17.18
C ARG A 120 18.89 3.36 -17.99
N VAL A 121 19.35 2.16 -18.34
CA VAL A 121 20.53 1.97 -19.20
C VAL A 121 20.29 2.55 -20.60
N SER A 122 19.09 2.39 -21.14
CA SER A 122 18.74 2.93 -22.47
C SER A 122 18.74 4.47 -22.47
N LEU A 123 18.18 5.09 -21.43
CA LEU A 123 18.23 6.55 -21.23
C LEU A 123 19.67 7.05 -21.11
N HIS A 124 20.53 6.37 -20.34
CA HIS A 124 21.93 6.75 -20.23
C HIS A 124 22.66 6.71 -21.58
N LYS A 125 22.35 5.73 -22.44
CA LYS A 125 22.93 5.65 -23.79
C LYS A 125 22.49 6.82 -24.69
N VAL A 126 21.23 7.26 -24.56
CA VAL A 126 20.73 8.46 -25.26
C VAL A 126 21.45 9.71 -24.78
N ASP A 127 21.61 9.86 -23.47
CA ASP A 127 22.31 11.00 -22.85
C ASP A 127 23.77 11.12 -23.33
N VAL A 128 24.52 10.02 -23.31
CA VAL A 128 25.89 9.96 -23.83
C VAL A 128 25.94 10.32 -25.33
N SER A 129 24.94 9.89 -26.10
CA SER A 129 24.86 10.20 -27.53
C SER A 129 24.59 11.69 -27.77
N LEU A 130 23.70 12.30 -27.00
CA LEU A 130 23.43 13.74 -27.04
C LEU A 130 24.66 14.55 -26.64
N HIS A 131 25.37 14.13 -25.59
CA HIS A 131 26.62 14.77 -25.19
C HIS A 131 27.67 14.75 -26.32
N LYS A 132 27.79 13.63 -27.04
CA LYS A 132 28.69 13.52 -28.19
C LYS A 132 28.31 14.47 -29.33
N VAL A 133 27.02 14.62 -29.61
CA VAL A 133 26.51 15.58 -30.61
C VAL A 133 26.80 17.02 -30.18
N HIS A 134 26.56 17.35 -28.90
CA HIS A 134 26.85 18.68 -28.35
C HIS A 134 28.34 19.05 -28.47
N VAL A 135 29.25 18.13 -28.11
CA VAL A 135 30.69 18.35 -28.26
C VAL A 135 31.09 18.50 -29.73
N SER A 136 30.42 17.80 -30.65
CA SER A 136 30.68 17.93 -32.09
C SER A 136 30.21 19.27 -32.64
N LEU A 137 29.04 19.76 -32.22
CA LEU A 137 28.53 21.09 -32.58
C LEU A 137 29.44 22.21 -32.05
N HIS A 138 29.91 22.11 -30.80
CA HIS A 138 30.84 23.09 -30.24
C HIS A 138 32.17 23.15 -31.00
N LYS A 139 32.60 22.07 -31.67
CA LYS A 139 33.80 22.12 -32.54
C LYS A 139 33.55 22.85 -33.85
N VAL A 140 32.34 22.76 -34.41
CA VAL A 140 31.97 23.45 -35.66
C VAL A 140 31.73 24.94 -35.43
N ASP A 141 31.28 25.34 -34.24
CA ASP A 141 31.03 26.75 -33.89
C ASP A 141 32.32 27.53 -33.53
N VAL A 142 33.44 26.83 -33.33
CA VAL A 142 34.73 27.40 -32.92
C VAL A 142 35.78 27.41 -34.06
N GLU A 143 35.44 26.87 -35.25
CA GLU A 143 36.21 27.04 -36.51
C GLU A 143 35.68 28.23 -37.33
#